data_AF-A0AAX2AEN4-F1
#
_entry.id   AF-A0AAX2AEN4-F1
#
_cell.length_a   1.000
_cell.length_b   1.000
_cell.length_c   1.000
_cell.angle_alpha   90.00
_cell.angle_beta   90.00
_cell.angle_gamma   90.00
#
_symmetry.space_group_name_H-M   'P 1'
#
loop_
_entity.id
_entity.type
_entity.pdbx_description
1 polymer ?
#
loop_
_entity_poly.entity_id
_entity_poly.type
_entity_poly.pdbx_seq_one_letter_code
_entity_poly.pdbx_strand_id
1 'polypeptide(L)'
;MRHRTKTYLLTNEEIEKLFQRAEIGRLGTHSEDGYPYVLPMHFVYYDNKIYMHGLPKGKKIDNIKFNSNVCFEIDEMLSLLYDGVENPCDVNTEFNSIILRGQASLVNNLEEKSIALSKIVEKFTPHLMNKELPINMIKGTAVIKIEIFDYVGRYYK
;
A
#
# COMPACT_ATOMS: atom_id res chain seq x y z
N MET A 1 -3.56 21.89 4.34
CA MET A 1 -3.83 20.62 5.06
C MET A 1 -2.69 20.16 5.98
N ARG A 2 -1.41 20.22 5.58
CA ARG A 2 -0.26 19.77 6.41
C ARG A 2 -0.05 20.49 7.76
N HIS A 3 -0.66 21.67 7.98
CA HIS A 3 -0.49 22.40 9.24
C HIS A 3 -1.38 21.87 10.37
N ARG A 4 -2.56 21.31 10.05
CA ARG A 4 -3.51 20.74 11.02
C ARG A 4 -3.16 19.30 11.41
N THR A 5 -2.61 18.50 10.49
CA THR A 5 -2.28 17.08 10.73
C THR A 5 -0.88 16.82 11.29
N LYS A 6 -0.15 17.85 11.74
CA LYS A 6 1.08 17.66 12.51
C LYS A 6 0.82 17.11 13.92
N THR A 7 -0.38 17.34 14.46
CA THR A 7 -0.78 16.92 15.81
C THR A 7 -1.55 15.60 15.85
N TYR A 8 -2.08 15.13 14.72
CA TYR A 8 -2.87 13.90 14.63
C TYR A 8 -2.06 12.77 14.00
N LEU A 9 -1.11 12.23 14.76
CA LEU A 9 -0.26 11.12 14.35
C LEU A 9 -0.82 9.82 14.91
N LEU A 10 -0.89 8.80 14.05
CA LEU A 10 -1.16 7.44 14.51
C LEU A 10 0.02 6.91 15.33
N THR A 11 -0.27 6.13 16.35
CA THR A 11 0.72 5.32 17.07
C THR A 11 1.22 4.17 16.18
N ASN A 12 2.36 3.58 16.53
CA ASN A 12 2.87 2.41 15.79
C ASN A 12 1.87 1.25 15.77
N GLU A 13 1.14 1.02 16.86
CA GLU A 13 0.13 -0.04 16.91
C GLU A 13 -1.04 0.24 15.93
N GLU A 14 -1.50 1.49 15.84
CA GLU A 14 -2.56 1.85 14.91
C GLU A 14 -2.11 1.80 13.45
N ILE A 15 -0.85 2.17 13.18
CA ILE A 15 -0.24 2.04 11.85
C ILE A 15 -0.18 0.57 11.43
N GLU A 16 0.31 -0.30 12.32
CA GLU A 16 0.36 -1.75 12.08
C GLU A 16 -1.04 -2.31 11.80
N LYS A 17 -2.04 -1.94 12.61
CA LYS A 17 -3.44 -2.35 12.37
C LYS A 17 -3.98 -1.86 11.03
N LEU A 18 -3.67 -0.64 10.63
CA LEU A 18 -4.10 -0.09 9.35
C LEU A 18 -3.45 -0.82 8.17
N PHE A 19 -2.14 -1.11 8.23
CA PHE A 19 -1.47 -1.95 7.22
C PHE A 19 -2.10 -3.34 7.07
N GLN A 20 -2.52 -3.95 8.18
CA GLN A 20 -3.15 -5.27 8.16
C GLN A 20 -4.54 -5.23 7.54
N ARG A 21 -5.41 -4.29 7.92
CA ARG A 21 -6.81 -4.27 7.49
C ARG A 21 -7.05 -3.60 6.14
N ALA A 22 -6.24 -2.62 5.75
CA ALA A 22 -6.47 -1.90 4.49
C ALA A 22 -6.22 -2.81 3.29
N GLU A 23 -7.17 -2.87 2.37
CA GLU A 23 -7.14 -3.81 1.25
C GLU A 23 -6.36 -3.28 0.04
N ILE A 24 -6.45 -1.97 -0.19
CA ILE A 24 -5.92 -1.29 -1.36
C ILE A 24 -4.94 -0.22 -0.88
N GLY A 25 -3.82 -0.11 -1.58
CA GLY A 25 -2.97 1.07 -1.50
C GLY A 25 -2.63 1.59 -2.89
N ARG A 26 -2.22 2.84 -2.95
CA ARG A 26 -1.93 3.58 -4.18
C ARG A 26 -0.42 3.70 -4.34
N LEU A 27 0.11 3.00 -5.34
CA LEU A 27 1.51 3.05 -5.71
C LEU A 27 1.76 4.26 -6.60
N GLY A 28 2.52 5.23 -6.13
CA GLY A 28 3.05 6.34 -6.92
C GLY A 28 4.43 6.01 -7.46
N THR A 29 4.59 6.11 -8.77
CA THR A 29 5.85 5.85 -9.51
C THR A 29 6.22 7.03 -10.41
N HIS A 30 7.48 7.10 -10.82
CA HIS A 30 7.95 8.07 -11.80
C HIS A 30 7.92 7.46 -13.19
N SER A 31 7.21 8.09 -14.13
CA SER A 31 7.31 7.74 -15.54
C SER A 31 8.45 8.48 -16.23
N GLU A 32 9.03 7.83 -17.25
CA GLU A 32 10.12 8.36 -18.05
C GLU A 32 9.73 9.65 -18.81
N ASP A 33 8.44 9.78 -19.16
CA ASP A 33 7.84 10.98 -19.74
C ASP A 33 7.73 12.18 -18.76
N GLY A 34 8.21 12.01 -17.52
CA GLY A 34 8.20 13.03 -16.47
C GLY A 34 6.89 13.13 -15.68
N TYR A 35 5.85 12.39 -16.04
CA TYR A 35 4.60 12.39 -15.29
C TYR A 35 4.66 11.44 -14.09
N PRO A 36 4.08 11.82 -12.94
CA PRO A 36 3.81 10.86 -11.87
C PRO A 36 2.71 9.90 -12.33
N TYR A 37 2.88 8.62 -12.02
CA TYR A 37 1.88 7.59 -12.32
C TYR A 37 1.45 6.90 -11.03
N VAL A 38 0.16 7.02 -10.71
CA VAL A 38 -0.45 6.47 -9.51
C VAL A 38 -1.45 5.38 -9.89
N LEU A 39 -1.35 4.21 -9.27
CA LEU A 39 -2.27 3.11 -9.49
C LEU A 39 -2.66 2.41 -8.18
N PRO A 40 -3.94 2.03 -8.01
CA PRO A 40 -4.36 1.21 -6.87
C PRO A 40 -3.93 -0.24 -7.04
N MET A 41 -3.49 -0.87 -5.96
CA MET A 41 -3.06 -2.26 -5.91
C MET A 41 -3.49 -2.90 -4.59
N HIS A 42 -3.91 -4.16 -4.65
CA HIS A 42 -3.95 -5.00 -3.45
C HIS A 42 -2.53 -5.22 -2.93
N PHE A 43 -2.37 -5.19 -1.62
CA PHE A 43 -1.07 -5.31 -0.99
C PHE A 43 -1.13 -6.10 0.32
N VAL A 44 0.04 -6.59 0.72
CA VAL A 44 0.30 -7.09 2.07
C VAL A 44 1.49 -6.36 2.66
N TYR A 45 1.42 -6.06 3.95
CA TYR A 45 2.56 -5.61 4.74
C TYR A 45 3.09 -6.79 5.54
N TYR A 46 4.35 -7.13 5.32
CA TYR A 46 5.00 -8.27 5.95
C TYR A 46 6.49 -7.98 6.12
N ASP A 47 7.05 -8.23 7.31
CA ASP A 47 8.47 -8.03 7.61
C ASP A 47 8.97 -6.61 7.23
N ASN A 48 8.22 -5.59 7.65
CA ASN A 48 8.48 -4.16 7.38
C ASN A 48 8.61 -3.81 5.88
N LYS A 49 7.91 -4.55 5.01
CA LYS A 49 7.91 -4.36 3.55
C LYS A 49 6.50 -4.45 3.00
N ILE A 50 6.26 -3.75 1.90
CA ILE A 50 5.01 -3.87 1.14
C ILE A 50 5.23 -4.81 -0.03
N TYR A 51 4.33 -5.78 -0.20
CA TYR A 51 4.32 -6.66 -1.35
C TYR A 51 3.01 -6.52 -2.14
N MET A 52 3.15 -6.51 -3.46
CA MET A 52 2.05 -6.50 -4.42
C MET A 52 2.34 -7.55 -5.49
N HIS A 53 1.32 -8.04 -6.18
CA HIS A 53 1.47 -9.02 -7.25
C HIS A 53 0.81 -8.56 -8.55
N GLY A 54 1.18 -9.17 -9.67
CA GLY A 54 0.48 -9.00 -10.93
C GLY A 54 1.29 -9.47 -12.14
N LEU A 55 0.98 -8.90 -13.30
CA LEU A 55 1.69 -9.21 -14.54
C LEU A 55 3.13 -8.69 -14.52
N PRO A 56 4.11 -9.45 -15.07
CA PRO A 56 5.53 -9.07 -15.15
C PRO A 56 5.85 -8.00 -16.20
N LYS A 57 4.83 -7.30 -16.71
CA LYS A 57 4.93 -6.26 -17.74
C LYS A 57 3.94 -5.13 -17.50
N GLY A 58 4.15 -4.02 -18.22
CA GLY A 58 3.30 -2.84 -18.24
C GLY A 58 3.88 -1.67 -17.45
N LYS A 59 3.23 -0.51 -17.58
CA LYS A 59 3.76 0.80 -17.16
C LYS A 59 4.35 0.83 -15.74
N LYS A 60 3.71 0.18 -14.76
CA LYS A 60 4.24 0.09 -13.38
C LYS A 60 5.63 -0.57 -13.30
N ILE A 61 5.86 -1.62 -14.09
CA ILE A 61 7.12 -2.37 -14.11
C ILE A 61 8.20 -1.55 -14.82
N ASP A 62 7.84 -0.89 -15.91
CA ASP A 62 8.76 -0.05 -16.68
C ASP A 62 9.17 1.17 -15.85
N ASN A 63 8.22 1.82 -15.16
CA ASN A 63 8.49 2.91 -14.23
C ASN A 63 9.42 2.50 -13.08
N ILE A 64 9.19 1.34 -12.45
CA ILE A 64 10.04 0.84 -11.35
C ILE A 64 11.47 0.55 -11.84
N LYS A 65 11.62 0.02 -13.06
CA LYS A 65 12.95 -0.20 -13.67
C LYS A 65 13.66 1.11 -13.99
N PHE A 66 12.92 2.12 -14.44
CA PHE A 66 13.45 3.45 -14.71
C PHE A 66 13.88 4.18 -13.43
N ASN A 67 13.03 4.15 -12.40
CA ASN A 67 13.30 4.77 -11.11
C ASN A 67 12.62 3.96 -9.99
N SER A 68 13.44 3.39 -9.11
CA SER A 68 12.95 2.56 -8.00
C SER A 68 12.34 3.37 -6.86
N ASN A 69 12.55 4.69 -6.79
CA ASN A 69 11.95 5.51 -5.73
C ASN A 69 10.44 5.60 -5.94
N VAL A 70 9.68 5.22 -4.92
CA VAL A 70 8.21 5.20 -4.97
C VAL A 70 7.61 5.84 -3.73
N CYS A 71 6.37 6.30 -3.90
CA CYS A 71 5.47 6.61 -2.80
C CYS A 71 4.40 5.50 -2.74
N PHE A 72 3.98 5.13 -1.55
CA PHE A 72 2.79 4.28 -1.38
C PHE A 72 1.87 4.92 -0.36
N GLU A 73 0.58 4.87 -0.63
CA GLU A 73 -0.43 5.55 0.17
C GLU A 73 -1.58 4.60 0.46
N ILE A 74 -2.10 4.69 1.67
CA ILE A 74 -3.25 3.92 2.16
C ILE A 74 -4.12 4.90 2.92
N ASP A 75 -5.43 4.86 2.72
CA ASP A 75 -6.39 5.64 3.49
C ASP A 75 -7.68 4.87 3.74
N GLU A 76 -8.39 5.33 4.77
CA GLU A 76 -9.74 4.93 5.10
C GLU A 76 -10.53 6.18 5.48
N MET A 77 -11.58 6.49 4.73
CA MET A 77 -12.61 7.43 5.16
C MET A 77 -13.58 6.70 6.08
N LEU A 78 -13.71 7.14 7.33
CA LEU A 78 -14.56 6.50 8.33
C LEU A 78 -15.96 7.13 8.37
N SER A 79 -16.02 8.45 8.48
CA SER A 79 -17.28 9.18 8.59
C SER A 79 -17.14 10.65 8.16
N LEU A 80 -18.27 11.29 7.83
CA LEU A 80 -18.34 12.75 7.71
C LEU A 80 -18.72 13.32 9.09
N LEU A 81 -18.00 14.36 9.50
CA LEU A 81 -18.22 15.08 10.75
C LEU A 81 -19.06 16.33 10.45
N TYR A 82 -20.39 16.19 10.46
CA TYR A 82 -21.34 17.25 10.12
C TYR A 82 -22.41 17.51 11.20
N ASP A 83 -22.50 16.66 12.23
CA ASP A 83 -23.49 16.83 13.28
C ASP A 83 -23.27 18.13 14.05
N GLY A 84 -24.30 18.99 14.08
CA GLY A 84 -24.24 20.30 14.74
C GLY A 84 -23.44 21.37 13.99
N VAL A 85 -23.05 21.12 12.74
CA VAL A 85 -22.33 22.09 11.91
C VAL A 85 -23.32 22.98 11.14
N GLU A 86 -23.29 24.29 11.40
CA GLU A 86 -24.14 25.27 10.69
C GLU A 86 -23.44 25.90 9.47
N ASN A 87 -22.10 25.98 9.50
CA ASN A 87 -21.30 26.54 8.43
C ASN A 87 -20.72 25.43 7.54
N PRO A 88 -21.01 25.40 6.22
CA PRO A 88 -20.48 24.38 5.32
C PRO A 88 -18.95 24.24 5.32
N CYS A 89 -18.21 25.30 5.67
CA CYS A 89 -16.74 25.27 5.74
C CYS A 89 -16.19 24.53 6.97
N ASP A 90 -17.03 24.20 7.95
CA ASP A 90 -16.63 23.52 9.18
C ASP A 90 -16.92 22.00 9.15
N VAL A 91 -17.52 21.50 8.06
CA VAL A 91 -17.68 20.07 7.83
C VAL A 91 -16.30 19.44 7.64
N ASN A 92 -16.07 18.32 8.31
CA ASN A 92 -14.79 17.62 8.26
C ASN A 92 -14.99 16.12 8.02
N THR A 93 -13.90 15.36 8.00
CA THR A 93 -13.92 13.92 7.72
C THR A 93 -13.08 13.20 8.75
N GLU A 94 -13.66 12.19 9.37
CA GLU A 94 -12.92 11.22 10.17
C GLU A 94 -12.20 10.26 9.23
N PHE A 95 -10.89 10.13 9.37
CA PHE A 95 -10.09 9.28 8.49
C PHE A 95 -8.87 8.71 9.19
N ASN A 96 -8.30 7.66 8.60
CA ASN A 96 -6.93 7.22 8.84
C ASN A 96 -6.16 7.19 7.51
N SER A 97 -4.86 7.42 7.55
CA SER A 97 -4.00 7.31 6.37
C SER A 97 -2.56 6.97 6.74
N ILE A 98 -1.86 6.30 5.83
CA ILE A 98 -0.41 6.11 5.85
C ILE A 98 0.13 6.58 4.51
N ILE A 99 1.17 7.41 4.56
CA ILE A 99 1.97 7.75 3.39
C ILE A 99 3.40 7.28 3.67
N LEU A 100 3.95 6.45 2.79
CA LEU A 100 5.30 5.92 2.89
C LEU A 100 6.13 6.23 1.65
N ARG A 101 7.44 6.30 1.87
CA ARG A 101 8.46 6.39 0.83
C ARG A 101 9.34 5.15 0.91
N GLY A 102 9.75 4.66 -0.25
CA GLY A 102 10.60 3.49 -0.30
C GLY A 102 11.18 3.25 -1.67
N GLN A 103 11.87 2.11 -1.79
CA GLN A 103 12.42 1.64 -3.05
C GLN A 103 11.71 0.37 -3.50
N ALA A 104 11.11 0.43 -4.68
CA ALA A 104 10.43 -0.69 -5.30
C ALA A 104 11.40 -1.54 -6.14
N SER A 105 11.23 -2.86 -6.08
CA SER A 105 11.95 -3.81 -6.94
C SER A 105 11.10 -5.03 -7.23
N LEU A 106 11.41 -5.74 -8.32
CA LEU A 106 10.86 -7.06 -8.58
C LEU A 106 11.56 -8.12 -7.72
N VAL A 107 10.76 -8.99 -7.10
CA VAL A 107 11.29 -10.14 -6.34
C VAL A 107 11.67 -11.25 -7.30
N ASN A 108 12.96 -11.61 -7.33
CA ASN A 108 13.50 -12.69 -8.16
C ASN A 108 13.66 -14.01 -7.40
N ASN A 109 13.85 -13.95 -6.08
CA ASN A 109 13.94 -15.13 -5.24
C ASN A 109 12.58 -15.84 -5.20
N LEU A 110 12.58 -17.15 -5.49
CA LEU A 110 11.35 -17.93 -5.62
C LEU A 110 10.67 -18.18 -4.26
N GLU A 111 11.45 -18.33 -3.20
CA GLU A 111 10.96 -18.52 -1.83
C GLU A 111 10.30 -17.24 -1.31
N GLU A 112 10.96 -16.09 -1.46
CA GLU A 112 10.39 -14.78 -1.09
C GLU A 112 9.10 -14.50 -1.88
N LYS A 113 9.07 -14.81 -3.18
CA LYS A 113 7.85 -14.77 -3.99
C LYS A 113 6.75 -15.65 -3.43
N SER A 114 7.06 -16.90 -3.08
CA SER A 114 6.09 -17.84 -2.52
C SER A 114 5.51 -17.31 -1.21
N ILE A 115 6.35 -16.79 -0.31
CA ILE A 115 5.92 -16.20 0.96
C ILE A 115 5.00 -15.01 0.72
N ALA A 116 5.39 -14.07 -0.14
CA ALA A 116 4.58 -12.89 -0.43
C ALA A 116 3.22 -13.24 -1.04
N LEU A 117 3.17 -14.19 -1.98
CA LEU A 117 1.92 -14.65 -2.58
C LEU A 117 1.04 -15.41 -1.58
N SER A 118 1.63 -16.25 -0.72
CA SER A 118 0.88 -16.91 0.36
C SER A 118 0.29 -15.91 1.33
N LYS A 119 1.01 -14.83 1.67
CA LYS A 119 0.47 -13.73 2.51
C LYS A 119 -0.69 -13.01 1.84
N ILE A 120 -0.66 -12.85 0.52
CA ILE A 120 -1.79 -12.29 -0.25
C ILE A 120 -3.00 -13.23 -0.16
N VAL A 121 -2.81 -14.54 -0.32
CA VAL A 121 -3.89 -15.53 -0.15
C VAL A 121 -4.45 -15.50 1.27
N GLU A 122 -3.59 -15.49 2.28
CA GLU A 122 -4.00 -15.42 3.69
C GLU A 122 -4.87 -14.20 3.97
N LYS A 123 -4.49 -13.03 3.44
CA LYS A 123 -5.22 -11.77 3.66
C LYS A 123 -6.56 -11.73 2.91
N PHE A 124 -6.59 -12.10 1.62
CA PHE A 124 -7.75 -11.86 0.76
C PHE A 124 -8.63 -13.08 0.52
N THR A 125 -8.08 -14.29 0.63
CA THR A 125 -8.80 -15.56 0.43
C THR A 125 -8.40 -16.59 1.49
N PRO A 126 -8.61 -16.30 2.80
CA PRO A 126 -8.12 -17.13 3.90
C PRO A 126 -8.60 -18.58 3.85
N HIS A 127 -9.77 -18.85 3.27
CA HIS A 127 -10.29 -20.20 3.06
C HIS A 127 -9.41 -21.07 2.11
N LEU A 128 -8.47 -20.46 1.38
CA LEU A 128 -7.50 -21.13 0.50
C LEU A 128 -6.08 -21.19 1.10
N MET A 129 -5.84 -20.66 2.30
CA MET A 129 -4.47 -20.52 2.84
C MET A 129 -3.70 -21.85 3.02
N ASN A 130 -4.43 -22.96 3.15
CA ASN A 130 -3.86 -24.30 3.28
C ASN A 130 -3.66 -25.02 1.93
N LYS A 131 -3.95 -24.34 0.81
CA LYS A 131 -3.73 -24.87 -0.54
C LYS A 131 -2.33 -24.48 -1.01
N GLU A 132 -1.61 -25.43 -1.59
CA GLU A 132 -0.32 -25.15 -2.20
C GLU A 132 -0.49 -24.27 -3.46
N LEU A 133 0.37 -23.26 -3.59
CA LEU A 133 0.45 -22.44 -4.79
C LEU A 133 1.23 -23.20 -5.88
N PRO A 134 0.66 -23.41 -7.07
CA PRO A 134 1.37 -24.10 -8.15
C PRO A 134 2.65 -23.38 -8.56
N ILE A 135 3.76 -24.11 -8.64
CA ILE A 135 5.10 -23.53 -8.87
C ILE A 135 5.22 -22.76 -10.19
N ASN A 136 4.49 -23.20 -11.23
CA ASN A 136 4.41 -22.51 -12.52
C ASN A 136 3.71 -21.15 -12.39
N MET A 137 2.70 -21.04 -11.53
CA MET A 137 2.00 -19.77 -11.26
C MET A 137 2.88 -18.81 -10.48
N ILE A 138 3.65 -19.30 -9.50
CA ILE A 138 4.61 -18.48 -8.74
C ILE A 138 5.68 -17.91 -9.70
N LYS A 139 6.19 -18.73 -10.62
CA LYS A 139 7.18 -18.30 -11.63
C LYS A 139 6.60 -17.24 -12.58
N GLY A 140 5.37 -17.45 -13.07
CA GLY A 140 4.72 -16.55 -14.02
C GLY A 140 4.21 -15.23 -13.43
N THR A 141 4.01 -15.17 -12.11
CA THR A 141 3.52 -13.98 -11.41
C THR A 141 4.68 -13.06 -11.04
N ALA A 142 4.59 -11.77 -11.36
CA ALA A 142 5.51 -10.79 -10.79
C ALA A 142 5.07 -10.40 -9.40
N VAL A 143 6.05 -10.29 -8.50
CA VAL A 143 5.88 -9.72 -7.16
C VAL A 143 6.74 -8.47 -7.10
N ILE A 144 6.11 -7.35 -6.75
CA ILE A 144 6.77 -6.08 -6.47
C ILE A 144 6.91 -5.98 -4.96
N LYS A 145 8.11 -5.64 -4.51
CA LYS A 145 8.43 -5.35 -3.12
C LYS A 145 8.79 -3.89 -2.98
N ILE A 146 8.36 -3.24 -1.91
CA ILE A 146 8.85 -1.94 -1.47
C ILE A 146 9.63 -2.13 -0.17
N GLU A 147 10.92 -1.84 -0.22
CA GLU A 147 11.73 -1.60 0.97
C GLU A 147 11.39 -0.21 1.51
N ILE A 148 10.81 -0.15 2.71
CA ILE A 148 10.30 1.08 3.27
C ILE A 148 11.45 1.89 3.88
N PHE A 149 11.59 3.15 3.46
CA PHE A 149 12.57 4.08 4.02
C PHE A 149 11.98 4.84 5.21
N ASP A 150 10.80 5.42 5.01
CA ASP A 150 10.01 6.05 6.07
C ASP A 150 8.52 6.04 5.75
N TYR A 151 7.72 6.28 6.77
CA TYR A 151 6.29 6.46 6.66
C TYR A 151 5.76 7.38 7.74
N VAL A 152 4.56 7.91 7.51
CA VAL A 152 3.81 8.68 8.49
C VAL A 152 2.35 8.26 8.45
N GLY A 153 1.85 7.84 9.62
CA GLY A 153 0.44 7.58 9.85
C GLY A 153 -0.27 8.82 10.41
N ARG A 154 -1.46 9.12 9.90
CA ARG A 154 -2.29 10.25 10.37
C ARG A 154 -3.72 9.82 10.53
N TYR A 155 -4.41 10.45 11.48
CA TYR A 155 -5.85 10.35 11.62
C TYR A 155 -6.49 11.73 11.73
N TYR A 156 -7.82 11.76 11.68
CA TYR A 156 -8.64 12.87 12.13
C TYR A 156 -9.95 12.32 12.68
N LYS A 157 -10.52 12.99 13.68
CA LYS A 157 -11.80 12.70 14.32
C LYS A 157 -12.40 13.98 14.89
#